data_AF-A0A1I7YKS8-F1
#
_entry.id   AF-A0A1I7YKS8-F1
#
_cell.length_a   1.000
_cell.length_b   1.000
_cell.length_c   1.000
_cell.angle_alpha   90.00
_cell.angle_beta   90.00
_cell.angle_gamma   90.00
#
_symmetry.space_group_name_H-M   'P 1'
#
loop_
_entity.id
_entity.type
_entity.pdbx_description
1 polymer ?
#
loop_
_entity_poly.entity_id
_entity_poly.type
_entity_poly.pdbx_seq_one_letter_code
_entity_poly.pdbx_strand_id
1 'polypeptide(L)'
;MVTSLRVFVVFSAVSALVIDAQLAAVYSDVEQSKECGTWSSWGPCVWPSKSEPTPYLGQITPVCQQHWFYKFIRSHYEKALNSFFQYLQTILKSDKPCGLCSYKQSCGYGGPKQCNTSPFEIPGGRAVMPFFVSERVCSARDLHGHDQGDACVVDYDAVKENGGECQLWPSKKVDLSSIEPAFQEHVRALDWYTCLPQIKANKAGKGKREKVCRCCCYPFRPNPVTFKCEHSPGAPTAPGMDLL
;
A
#
# COMPACT_ATOMS: atom_id res chain seq x y z
N MET A 1 60.49 -12.90 14.30
CA MET A 1 59.24 -12.21 14.69
C MET A 1 58.59 -11.69 13.41
N VAL A 2 57.54 -12.37 12.93
CA VAL A 2 56.71 -11.91 11.80
C VAL A 2 55.30 -11.77 12.36
N THR A 3 54.87 -10.54 12.53
CA THR A 3 53.55 -10.17 13.04
C THR A 3 52.50 -10.38 11.95
N SER A 4 51.62 -11.35 12.18
CA SER A 4 50.47 -11.65 11.32
C SER A 4 49.42 -10.53 11.40
N LEU A 5 49.26 -9.77 10.32
CA LEU A 5 48.20 -8.78 10.18
C LEU A 5 46.90 -9.51 9.82
N ARG A 6 45.97 -9.64 10.78
CA ARG A 6 44.62 -10.18 10.51
C ARG A 6 43.75 -9.06 9.96
N VAL A 7 43.45 -9.14 8.66
CA VAL A 7 42.45 -8.30 7.99
C VAL A 7 41.07 -8.76 8.46
N PHE A 8 40.38 -7.93 9.24
CA PHE A 8 38.96 -8.11 9.53
C PHE A 8 38.16 -7.54 8.35
N VAL A 9 37.61 -8.44 7.53
CA VAL A 9 36.59 -8.08 6.54
C VAL A 9 35.29 -7.82 7.30
N VAL A 10 34.95 -6.55 7.47
CA VAL A 10 33.63 -6.15 7.96
C VAL A 10 32.64 -6.37 6.81
N PHE A 11 31.86 -7.45 6.89
CA PHE A 11 30.66 -7.60 6.08
C PHE A 11 29.64 -6.57 6.60
N SER A 12 29.60 -5.40 5.96
CA SER A 12 28.49 -4.47 6.10
C SER A 12 27.26 -5.15 5.53
N ALA A 13 26.41 -5.70 6.41
CA ALA A 13 25.06 -6.10 6.05
C ALA A 13 24.34 -4.85 5.56
N VAL A 14 24.15 -4.76 4.24
CA VAL A 14 23.20 -3.81 3.65
C VAL A 14 21.83 -4.24 4.13
N SER A 15 21.35 -3.62 5.20
CA SER A 15 19.94 -3.67 5.57
C SER A 15 19.16 -3.21 4.34
N ALA A 16 18.43 -4.14 3.70
CA ALA A 16 17.46 -3.78 2.70
C ALA A 16 16.56 -2.72 3.33
N LEU A 17 16.56 -1.51 2.79
CA LEU A 17 15.57 -0.50 3.13
C LEU A 17 14.23 -1.16 2.85
N VAL A 18 13.49 -1.49 3.91
CA VAL A 18 12.11 -1.92 3.81
C VAL A 18 11.38 -0.70 3.28
N ILE A 19 11.06 -0.71 1.98
CA ILE A 19 10.29 0.39 1.41
C ILE A 19 8.84 0.07 1.69
N ASP A 20 8.30 0.68 2.74
CA ASP A 20 6.90 0.51 3.10
C ASP A 20 6.01 1.06 1.98
N ALA A 21 5.27 0.15 1.36
CA ALA A 21 4.35 0.40 0.27
C ALA A 21 2.99 0.90 0.81
N GLN A 22 2.98 1.79 1.80
CA GLN A 22 1.76 2.37 2.38
C GLN A 22 1.98 3.87 2.58
N LEU A 23 1.10 4.69 2.01
CA LEU A 23 1.32 6.14 1.94
C LEU A 23 1.36 6.80 3.33
N ALA A 24 0.66 6.25 4.33
CA ALA A 24 0.78 6.77 5.71
C ALA A 24 1.95 6.16 6.48
N ALA A 25 2.38 4.92 6.18
CA ALA A 25 3.58 4.32 6.78
C ALA A 25 4.85 5.13 6.46
N VAL A 26 4.89 5.79 5.31
CA VAL A 26 5.96 6.77 4.97
C VAL A 26 6.02 7.96 5.95
N TYR A 27 4.92 8.24 6.65
CA TYR A 27 4.76 9.44 7.47
C TYR A 27 4.75 9.15 8.98
N SER A 28 4.14 8.05 9.42
CA SER A 28 3.94 7.77 10.84
C SER A 28 3.49 6.34 11.10
N ASP A 29 4.18 5.64 12.01
CA ASP A 29 3.75 4.35 12.56
C ASP A 29 2.74 4.50 13.73
N VAL A 30 2.10 5.66 13.85
CA VAL A 30 1.23 5.99 14.98
C VAL A 30 -0.13 5.30 14.82
N GLU A 31 -0.45 4.45 15.78
CA GLU A 31 -1.79 3.90 15.93
C GLU A 31 -2.73 4.89 16.63
N GLN A 32 -4.02 4.85 16.24
CA GLN A 32 -5.04 5.64 16.91
C GLN A 32 -5.15 5.28 18.40
N SER A 33 -4.65 6.14 19.29
CA SER A 33 -4.69 5.96 20.74
C SER A 33 -5.29 7.17 21.45
N LYS A 34 -5.83 6.94 22.66
CA LYS A 34 -6.32 8.01 23.55
C LYS A 34 -5.19 8.84 24.17
N GLU A 35 -3.95 8.36 24.08
CA GLU A 35 -2.76 9.04 24.59
C GLU A 35 -2.23 10.09 23.60
N CYS A 36 -2.50 9.89 22.31
CA CYS A 36 -2.29 10.86 21.25
C CYS A 36 -3.49 11.83 21.19
N GLY A 37 -3.31 13.01 20.60
CA GLY A 37 -4.34 14.06 20.62
C GLY A 37 -5.63 13.71 19.89
N THR A 38 -6.36 14.75 19.46
CA THR A 38 -7.69 14.56 18.89
C THR A 38 -7.57 13.87 17.52
N TRP A 39 -8.28 12.74 17.37
CA TRP A 39 -8.36 12.02 16.10
C TRP A 39 -9.67 12.29 15.37
N SER A 40 -9.62 12.26 14.04
CA SER A 40 -10.80 12.13 13.21
C SER A 40 -11.43 10.75 13.40
N SER A 41 -12.72 10.62 13.08
CA SER A 41 -13.27 9.30 12.78
C SER A 41 -12.49 8.64 11.65
N TRP A 42 -12.55 7.30 11.60
CA TRP A 42 -12.05 6.55 10.46
C TRP A 42 -12.83 6.90 9.20
N GLY A 43 -12.11 7.11 8.11
CA GLY A 43 -12.69 7.32 6.78
C GLY A 43 -13.24 6.05 6.14
N PRO A 44 -13.77 6.18 4.92
CA PRO A 44 -14.17 5.02 4.13
C PRO A 44 -12.93 4.24 3.70
N CYS A 45 -13.18 3.00 3.28
CA CYS A 45 -12.17 2.12 2.72
C CYS A 45 -11.82 2.55 1.31
N VAL A 46 -10.54 2.85 1.08
CA VAL A 46 -10.04 3.28 -0.21
C VAL A 46 -9.99 2.07 -1.15
N TRP A 47 -10.60 2.22 -2.34
CA TRP A 47 -10.66 1.17 -3.35
C TRP A 47 -10.82 1.73 -4.77
N PRO A 48 -10.14 1.17 -5.78
CA PRO A 48 -10.33 1.55 -7.19
C PRO A 48 -11.62 0.92 -7.78
N SER A 49 -12.79 1.35 -7.28
CA SER A 49 -14.10 0.91 -7.78
C SER A 49 -14.32 1.35 -9.23
N LYS A 50 -14.79 0.42 -10.07
CA LYS A 50 -15.27 0.62 -11.44
C LYS A 50 -16.72 1.13 -11.47
N SER A 51 -17.55 0.67 -10.54
CA SER A 51 -18.97 1.08 -10.47
C SER A 51 -19.12 2.50 -9.92
N GLU A 52 -18.26 2.88 -8.98
CA GLU A 52 -18.26 4.17 -8.31
C GLU A 52 -16.86 4.80 -8.37
N PRO A 53 -16.40 5.21 -9.58
CA PRO A 53 -15.05 5.70 -9.76
C PRO A 53 -14.84 7.02 -9.01
N THR A 54 -13.99 6.96 -7.97
CA THR A 54 -13.62 8.11 -7.15
C THR A 54 -12.10 8.26 -7.13
N PRO A 55 -11.55 9.49 -7.35
CA PRO A 55 -10.12 9.75 -7.22
C PRO A 55 -9.54 9.29 -5.88
N TYR A 56 -8.29 8.82 -5.84
CA TYR A 56 -7.66 8.28 -4.62
C TYR A 56 -7.79 9.24 -3.42
N LEU A 57 -7.34 10.49 -3.61
CA LEU A 57 -7.37 11.50 -2.55
C LEU A 57 -8.78 11.98 -2.20
N GLY A 58 -9.77 11.72 -3.07
CA GLY A 58 -11.18 12.01 -2.81
C GLY A 58 -11.80 11.03 -1.81
N GLN A 59 -11.23 9.84 -1.65
CA GLN A 59 -11.71 8.80 -0.74
C GLN A 59 -11.17 8.97 0.70
N ILE A 60 -10.15 9.82 0.88
CA ILE A 60 -9.55 10.09 2.19
C ILE A 60 -10.48 10.98 3.03
N THR A 61 -10.41 10.92 4.37
CA THR A 61 -11.28 11.78 5.22
C THR A 61 -11.06 13.27 4.93
N PRO A 62 -12.12 14.11 5.00
CA PRO A 62 -11.98 15.55 4.80
C PRO A 62 -10.93 16.19 5.72
N VAL A 63 -10.81 15.66 6.94
CA VAL A 63 -9.83 16.09 7.93
C VAL A 63 -8.40 15.86 7.42
N CYS A 64 -8.09 14.63 6.99
CA CYS A 64 -6.79 14.32 6.38
C CYS A 64 -6.54 15.20 5.14
N GLN A 65 -7.52 15.36 4.25
CA GLN A 65 -7.36 16.12 3.00
C GLN A 65 -6.98 17.60 3.21
N GLN A 66 -7.35 18.20 4.35
CA GLN A 66 -7.02 19.59 4.65
C GLN A 66 -5.57 19.79 5.11
N HIS A 67 -4.89 18.71 5.48
CA HIS A 67 -3.52 18.74 5.95
C HIS A 67 -2.52 19.09 4.83
N TRP A 68 -1.43 19.78 5.18
CA TRP A 68 -0.44 20.25 4.20
C TRP A 68 0.21 19.08 3.44
N PHE A 69 0.43 17.93 4.08
CA PHE A 69 0.94 16.73 3.41
C PHE A 69 0.00 16.26 2.32
N TYR A 70 -1.29 16.05 2.62
CA TYR A 70 -2.25 15.62 1.61
C TYR A 70 -2.50 16.68 0.54
N LYS A 71 -2.39 17.97 0.88
CA LYS A 71 -2.37 19.07 -0.11
C LYS A 71 -1.14 19.00 -1.02
N PHE A 72 0.03 18.67 -0.48
CA PHE A 72 1.27 18.46 -1.24
C PHE A 72 1.16 17.22 -2.13
N ILE A 73 0.71 16.09 -1.60
CA ILE A 73 0.44 14.88 -2.40
C ILE A 73 -0.58 15.20 -3.50
N ARG A 74 -1.61 16.00 -3.19
CA ARG A 74 -2.58 16.46 -4.19
C ARG A 74 -1.92 17.28 -5.29
N SER A 75 -1.12 18.28 -4.94
CA SER A 75 -0.52 19.18 -5.94
C SER A 75 0.57 18.52 -6.79
N HIS A 76 1.28 17.51 -6.27
CA HIS A 76 2.43 16.90 -6.96
C HIS A 76 2.16 15.49 -7.52
N TYR A 77 1.32 14.69 -6.85
CA TYR A 77 1.19 13.25 -7.15
C TYR A 77 -0.22 12.78 -7.50
N GLU A 78 -1.25 13.64 -7.40
CA GLU A 78 -2.65 13.24 -7.69
C GLU A 78 -2.83 12.65 -9.08
N LYS A 79 -2.15 13.22 -10.10
CA LYS A 79 -2.21 12.72 -11.46
C LYS A 79 -1.70 11.27 -11.56
N ALA A 80 -0.54 10.99 -10.97
CA ALA A 80 0.04 9.66 -10.96
C ALA A 80 -0.80 8.66 -10.15
N LEU A 81 -1.30 9.06 -8.97
CA LEU A 81 -2.18 8.24 -8.13
C LEU A 81 -3.49 7.88 -8.85
N ASN A 82 -4.10 8.85 -9.52
CA ASN A 82 -5.33 8.61 -10.28
C ASN A 82 -5.07 7.73 -11.51
N SER A 83 -3.94 7.93 -12.21
CA SER A 83 -3.53 7.06 -13.31
C SER A 83 -3.30 5.61 -12.83
N PHE A 84 -2.70 5.45 -11.66
CA PHE A 84 -2.53 4.14 -11.03
C PHE A 84 -3.88 3.49 -10.68
N PHE A 85 -4.83 4.25 -10.09
CA PHE A 85 -6.18 3.77 -9.79
C PHE A 85 -6.95 3.34 -11.04
N GLN A 86 -6.85 4.12 -12.12
CA GLN A 86 -7.44 3.77 -13.41
C GLN A 86 -6.81 2.49 -13.98
N TYR A 87 -5.49 2.34 -13.88
CA TYR A 87 -4.82 1.10 -14.28
C TYR A 87 -5.36 -0.11 -13.50
N LEU A 88 -5.48 -0.02 -12.17
CA LEU A 88 -6.08 -1.09 -11.35
C LEU A 88 -7.50 -1.43 -11.77
N GLN A 89 -8.34 -0.42 -12.04
CA GLN A 89 -9.71 -0.61 -12.55
C GLN A 89 -9.72 -1.39 -13.87
N THR A 90 -8.70 -1.25 -14.74
CA THR A 90 -8.66 -2.00 -16.01
C THR A 90 -8.29 -3.48 -15.82
N ILE A 91 -7.44 -3.80 -14.86
CA ILE A 91 -6.87 -5.16 -14.73
C ILE A 91 -7.60 -6.04 -13.72
N LEU A 92 -8.28 -5.46 -12.71
CA LEU A 92 -9.03 -6.22 -11.71
C LEU A 92 -10.27 -6.85 -12.35
N LYS A 93 -10.54 -8.14 -12.11
CA LYS A 93 -11.75 -8.80 -12.63
C LYS A 93 -12.99 -8.56 -11.77
N SER A 94 -12.78 -8.24 -10.50
CA SER A 94 -13.84 -7.97 -9.53
C SER A 94 -13.82 -6.49 -9.16
N ASP A 95 -15.00 -5.93 -8.93
CA ASP A 95 -15.14 -4.58 -8.39
C ASP A 95 -15.05 -4.53 -6.86
N LYS A 96 -15.18 -5.69 -6.21
CA LYS A 96 -15.13 -5.80 -4.74
C LYS A 96 -13.69 -5.76 -4.22
N PRO A 97 -13.46 -5.13 -3.04
CA PRO A 97 -12.18 -5.19 -2.32
C PRO A 97 -11.67 -6.61 -2.13
N CYS A 98 -10.35 -6.78 -2.27
CA CYS A 98 -9.66 -8.06 -2.18
C CYS A 98 -8.19 -7.83 -1.86
N GLY A 99 -7.43 -8.91 -1.66
CA GLY A 99 -5.98 -8.84 -1.59
C GLY A 99 -5.43 -8.22 -0.31
N LEU A 100 -6.26 -7.96 0.70
CA LEU A 100 -5.93 -7.10 1.84
C LEU A 100 -5.35 -5.73 1.38
N CYS A 101 -5.89 -5.21 0.29
CA CYS A 101 -5.43 -4.00 -0.38
C CYS A 101 -6.24 -2.75 -0.05
N SER A 102 -7.41 -2.89 0.58
CA SER A 102 -8.24 -1.76 0.95
C SER A 102 -7.95 -1.32 2.39
N TYR A 103 -7.56 -0.07 2.52
CA TYR A 103 -7.21 0.58 3.78
C TYR A 103 -8.10 1.78 4.02
N LYS A 104 -8.26 2.15 5.28
CA LYS A 104 -8.89 3.41 5.68
C LYS A 104 -7.97 4.18 6.60
N GLN A 105 -8.19 5.49 6.63
CA GLN A 105 -7.32 6.42 7.31
C GLN A 105 -8.08 7.20 8.40
N SER A 106 -7.39 7.48 9.49
CA SER A 106 -7.77 8.47 10.49
C SER A 106 -6.60 9.44 10.65
N CYS A 107 -6.90 10.72 10.77
CA CYS A 107 -5.88 11.74 11.01
C CYS A 107 -6.13 12.45 12.32
N GLY A 108 -5.07 12.70 13.08
CA GLY A 108 -5.17 13.44 14.32
C GLY A 108 -4.29 14.68 14.37
N TYR A 109 -4.62 15.53 15.34
CA TYR A 109 -3.91 16.77 15.63
C TYR A 109 -3.67 16.92 17.13
N GLY A 110 -2.49 17.43 17.49
CA GLY A 110 -2.19 17.84 18.86
C GLY A 110 -2.04 16.66 19.82
N GLY A 111 -2.14 16.95 21.12
CA GLY A 111 -2.09 15.97 22.21
C GLY A 111 -1.12 16.36 23.32
N PRO A 112 -1.34 15.88 24.57
CA PRO A 112 -0.41 16.07 25.68
C PRO A 112 0.89 15.29 25.48
N LYS A 113 0.85 14.16 24.74
CA LYS A 113 2.04 13.51 24.18
C LYS A 113 2.20 13.93 22.72
N GLN A 114 3.42 14.30 22.35
CA GLN A 114 3.83 14.35 20.95
C GLN A 114 3.93 12.89 20.47
N CYS A 115 2.87 12.39 19.83
CA CYS A 115 2.95 11.11 19.13
C CYS A 115 3.70 11.20 17.80
N ASN A 116 4.14 12.40 17.41
CA ASN A 116 5.10 12.60 16.35
C ASN A 116 6.50 12.74 16.93
N THR A 117 7.41 11.90 16.49
CA THR A 117 8.67 12.42 15.95
C THR A 117 8.41 12.57 14.45
N SER A 118 8.07 13.77 13.97
CA SER A 118 8.14 14.01 12.53
C SER A 118 9.58 13.71 12.07
N PRO A 119 9.82 13.05 10.93
CA PRO A 119 11.18 12.88 10.41
C PRO A 119 11.87 14.22 10.10
N PHE A 120 11.11 15.33 10.12
CA PHE A 120 11.59 16.71 9.98
C PHE A 120 11.73 17.47 11.31
N GLU A 121 11.67 16.79 12.46
CA GLU A 121 11.96 17.43 13.74
C GLU A 121 13.46 17.72 13.88
N ILE A 122 13.78 19.01 14.04
CA ILE A 122 15.11 19.44 14.44
C ILE A 122 15.25 19.18 15.94
N PRO A 123 16.27 18.45 16.41
CA PRO A 123 16.49 18.24 17.85
C PRO A 123 16.53 19.57 18.62
N GLY A 124 15.65 19.72 19.61
CA GLY A 124 15.51 20.96 20.40
C GLY A 124 14.61 22.04 19.77
N GLY A 125 14.02 21.78 18.60
CA GLY A 125 13.05 22.64 17.94
C GLY A 125 11.61 22.39 18.38
N ARG A 126 10.70 23.33 18.03
CA ARG A 126 9.25 23.14 18.20
C ARG A 126 8.76 22.19 17.10
N ALA A 127 8.04 21.12 17.47
CA ALA A 127 7.36 20.28 16.49
C ALA A 127 6.46 21.16 15.61
N VAL A 128 6.78 21.27 14.31
CA VAL A 128 6.21 22.32 13.45
C VAL A 128 4.69 22.15 13.29
N MET A 129 4.16 20.92 13.38
CA MET A 129 2.75 20.63 13.64
C MET A 129 2.60 19.14 14.04
N PRO A 130 1.90 18.79 15.13
CA PRO A 130 1.60 17.41 15.51
C PRO A 130 0.43 16.88 14.67
N PHE A 131 0.69 16.51 13.42
CA PHE A 131 -0.25 15.77 12.60
C PHE A 131 0.25 14.35 12.44
N PHE A 132 -0.61 13.37 12.64
CA PHE A 132 -0.27 11.97 12.42
C PHE A 132 -1.42 11.32 11.66
N VAL A 133 -1.06 10.35 10.83
CA VAL A 133 -1.99 9.53 10.07
C VAL A 133 -1.89 8.13 10.62
N SER A 134 -3.04 7.55 10.94
CA SER A 134 -3.16 6.12 11.22
C SER A 134 -3.87 5.48 10.04
N GLU A 135 -3.27 4.44 9.50
CA GLU A 135 -3.88 3.55 8.51
C GLU A 135 -4.36 2.28 9.19
N ARG A 136 -5.37 1.61 8.62
CA ARG A 136 -5.64 0.21 8.92
C ARG A 136 -6.28 -0.51 7.77
N VAL A 137 -6.00 -1.81 7.66
CA VAL A 137 -6.69 -2.70 6.73
C VAL A 137 -8.19 -2.67 7.06
N CYS A 138 -9.03 -2.62 6.02
CA CYS A 138 -10.46 -2.66 6.21
C CYS A 138 -10.97 -4.06 6.56
N SER A 139 -11.73 -4.15 7.65
CA SER A 139 -12.38 -5.39 8.08
C SER A 139 -13.66 -5.66 7.29
N ALA A 140 -14.21 -6.87 7.41
CA ALA A 140 -15.53 -7.18 6.82
C ALA A 140 -16.62 -6.22 7.31
N ARG A 141 -16.54 -5.72 8.55
CA ARG A 141 -17.49 -4.72 9.07
C ARG A 141 -17.41 -3.40 8.31
N ASP A 142 -16.20 -3.00 7.92
CA ASP A 142 -15.97 -1.76 7.16
C ASP A 142 -16.41 -1.87 5.70
N LEU A 143 -16.47 -3.11 5.20
CA LEU A 143 -16.81 -3.46 3.83
C LEU A 143 -18.21 -4.06 3.70
N HIS A 144 -19.14 -3.69 4.59
CA HIS A 144 -20.55 -4.13 4.56
C HIS A 144 -20.74 -5.66 4.52
N GLY A 145 -19.91 -6.39 5.27
CA GLY A 145 -19.90 -7.84 5.37
C GLY A 145 -19.05 -8.55 4.31
N HIS A 146 -18.40 -7.82 3.40
CA HIS A 146 -17.52 -8.41 2.38
C HIS A 146 -16.10 -8.61 2.92
N ASP A 147 -15.59 -9.83 2.78
CA ASP A 147 -14.22 -10.17 3.16
C ASP A 147 -13.23 -9.90 2.00
N GLN A 148 -12.16 -9.17 2.29
CA GLN A 148 -11.09 -8.89 1.33
C GLN A 148 -9.84 -9.78 1.52
N GLY A 149 -9.90 -10.79 2.40
CA GLY A 149 -8.81 -11.74 2.66
C GLY A 149 -8.47 -12.66 1.48
N ASP A 150 -9.39 -12.84 0.53
CA ASP A 150 -9.11 -13.57 -0.70
C ASP A 150 -8.23 -12.75 -1.66
N ALA A 151 -7.24 -13.39 -2.30
CA ALA A 151 -6.38 -12.72 -3.27
C ALA A 151 -7.18 -12.22 -4.49
N CYS A 152 -6.86 -10.99 -4.90
CA CYS A 152 -7.48 -10.34 -6.05
C CYS A 152 -7.29 -11.15 -7.33
N VAL A 153 -8.36 -11.28 -8.12
CA VAL A 153 -8.27 -11.84 -9.47
C VAL A 153 -7.93 -10.73 -10.44
N VAL A 154 -6.77 -10.84 -11.07
CA VAL A 154 -6.26 -9.91 -12.06
C VAL A 154 -6.18 -10.60 -13.41
N ASP A 155 -6.48 -9.85 -14.47
CA ASP A 155 -6.37 -10.34 -15.84
C ASP A 155 -4.93 -10.62 -16.24
N TYR A 156 -4.66 -11.88 -16.59
CA TYR A 156 -3.31 -12.36 -16.89
C TYR A 156 -2.73 -11.70 -18.14
N ASP A 157 -3.52 -11.57 -19.20
CA ASP A 157 -3.04 -11.02 -20.46
C ASP A 157 -2.77 -9.51 -20.34
N ALA A 158 -3.61 -8.81 -19.56
CA ALA A 158 -3.45 -7.38 -19.33
C ALA A 158 -2.16 -7.02 -18.57
N VAL A 159 -1.70 -7.88 -17.64
CA VAL A 159 -0.46 -7.65 -16.87
C VAL A 159 0.78 -8.28 -17.49
N LYS A 160 0.63 -9.24 -18.42
CA LYS A 160 1.76 -9.84 -19.14
C LYS A 160 2.61 -8.81 -19.88
N GLU A 161 1.98 -7.72 -20.32
CA GLU A 161 2.64 -6.58 -21.00
C GLU A 161 3.65 -5.85 -20.10
N ASN A 162 3.61 -6.05 -18.77
CA ASN A 162 4.54 -5.43 -17.82
C ASN A 162 5.92 -6.11 -17.79
N GLY A 163 6.09 -7.25 -18.48
CA GLY A 163 7.39 -7.90 -18.69
C GLY A 163 7.65 -9.17 -17.87
N GLY A 164 6.89 -9.40 -16.80
CA GLY A 164 6.99 -10.60 -15.95
C GLY A 164 5.69 -11.40 -15.86
N GLU A 165 5.78 -12.67 -15.43
CA GLU A 165 4.60 -13.49 -15.16
C GLU A 165 3.85 -12.94 -13.94
N CYS A 166 2.60 -12.52 -14.13
CA CYS A 166 1.79 -11.89 -13.09
C CYS A 166 2.42 -10.65 -12.43
N GLN A 167 3.30 -9.95 -13.16
CA GLN A 167 3.88 -8.71 -12.68
C GLN A 167 2.86 -7.57 -12.81
N LEU A 168 2.27 -7.14 -11.69
CA LEU A 168 1.29 -6.06 -11.67
C LEU A 168 1.95 -4.67 -11.74
N TRP A 169 3.12 -4.52 -11.14
CA TRP A 169 3.89 -3.28 -11.06
C TRP A 169 5.38 -3.58 -11.30
N PRO A 170 6.15 -2.66 -11.91
CA PRO A 170 5.74 -1.43 -12.60
C PRO A 170 4.95 -1.67 -13.88
N SER A 171 4.15 -0.69 -14.30
CA SER A 171 3.41 -0.73 -15.57
C SER A 171 3.60 0.54 -16.40
N LYS A 172 3.74 0.38 -17.73
CA LYS A 172 3.79 1.49 -18.69
C LYS A 172 2.47 2.22 -18.85
N LYS A 173 1.36 1.64 -18.37
CA LYS A 173 0.02 2.23 -18.41
C LYS A 173 -0.21 3.27 -17.31
N VAL A 174 0.72 3.37 -16.34
CA VAL A 174 0.65 4.36 -15.26
C VAL A 174 1.52 5.55 -15.61
N ASP A 175 0.87 6.72 -15.72
CA ASP A 175 1.51 7.98 -16.05
C ASP A 175 2.21 8.56 -14.82
N LEU A 176 3.54 8.47 -14.81
CA LEU A 176 4.39 9.07 -13.78
C LEU A 176 4.98 10.43 -14.20
N SER A 177 4.47 11.06 -15.27
CA SER A 177 5.00 12.33 -15.77
C SER A 177 4.89 13.51 -14.80
N SER A 178 3.99 13.43 -13.81
CA SER A 178 3.91 14.43 -12.73
C SER A 178 4.97 14.24 -11.65
N ILE A 179 5.61 13.07 -11.61
CA ILE A 179 6.67 12.75 -10.65
C ILE A 179 8.01 13.19 -11.24
N GLU A 180 8.84 13.85 -10.43
CA GLU A 180 10.17 14.25 -10.85
C GLU A 180 10.98 13.02 -11.30
N PRO A 181 11.73 13.10 -12.42
CA PRO A 181 12.41 11.94 -13.00
C PRO A 181 13.30 11.16 -12.02
N ALA A 182 13.96 11.85 -11.08
CA ALA A 182 14.79 11.24 -10.04
C ALA A 182 14.02 10.31 -9.09
N PHE A 183 12.73 10.58 -8.86
CA PHE A 183 11.87 9.76 -7.99
C PHE A 183 11.12 8.67 -8.76
N GLN A 184 10.97 8.79 -10.08
CA GLN A 184 10.24 7.78 -10.87
C GLN A 184 10.83 6.38 -10.75
N GLU A 185 12.16 6.24 -10.74
CA GLU A 185 12.82 4.95 -10.56
C GLU A 185 12.55 4.35 -9.17
N HIS A 186 12.53 5.19 -8.14
CA HIS A 186 12.17 4.77 -6.79
C HIS A 186 10.71 4.28 -6.73
N VAL A 187 9.78 5.02 -7.35
CA VAL A 187 8.37 4.63 -7.42
C VAL A 187 8.19 3.32 -8.19
N ARG A 188 8.93 3.11 -9.28
CA ARG A 188 8.92 1.86 -10.06
C ARG A 188 9.48 0.66 -9.28
N ALA A 189 10.43 0.89 -8.37
CA ALA A 189 11.05 -0.14 -7.56
C ALA A 189 10.21 -0.58 -6.34
N LEU A 190 9.09 0.10 -6.06
CA LEU A 190 8.22 -0.22 -4.93
C LEU A 190 7.54 -1.58 -5.10
N ASP A 191 7.62 -2.41 -4.06
CA ASP A 191 6.99 -3.74 -4.04
C ASP A 191 5.60 -3.66 -3.39
N TRP A 192 4.63 -3.16 -4.15
CA TRP A 192 3.26 -2.98 -3.65
C TRP A 192 2.44 -4.28 -3.60
N TYR A 193 2.80 -5.29 -4.42
CA TYR A 193 1.98 -6.47 -4.64
C TYR A 193 2.81 -7.72 -4.86
N THR A 194 2.40 -8.80 -4.21
CA THR A 194 2.86 -10.14 -4.56
C THR A 194 1.76 -10.90 -5.30
N CYS A 195 2.08 -11.47 -6.46
CA CYS A 195 1.12 -12.16 -7.32
C CYS A 195 1.56 -13.58 -7.69
N LEU A 196 0.60 -14.50 -7.82
CA LEU A 196 0.82 -15.87 -8.30
C LEU A 196 -0.12 -16.21 -9.47
N PRO A 197 0.34 -16.96 -10.49
CA PRO A 197 -0.54 -17.43 -11.55
C PRO A 197 -1.48 -18.53 -11.05
N GLN A 198 -2.71 -18.54 -11.56
CA GLN A 198 -3.70 -19.61 -11.34
C GLN A 198 -4.38 -19.97 -12.66
N ILE A 199 -4.58 -21.26 -12.89
CA ILE A 199 -5.47 -21.77 -13.95
C ILE A 199 -6.84 -22.08 -13.32
N LYS A 200 -7.87 -21.32 -13.68
CA LYS A 200 -9.24 -21.47 -13.18
C LYS A 200 -10.13 -22.11 -14.24
N ALA A 201 -11.06 -22.97 -13.82
CA ALA A 201 -12.12 -23.44 -14.72
C ALA A 201 -13.16 -22.34 -14.91
N ASN A 202 -13.37 -21.87 -16.14
CA ASN A 202 -14.39 -20.89 -16.43
C ASN A 202 -15.77 -21.56 -16.43
N LYS A 203 -16.59 -21.26 -15.42
CA LYS A 203 -17.96 -21.78 -15.31
C LYS A 203 -18.90 -21.23 -16.39
N ALA A 204 -18.58 -20.08 -16.99
CA ALA A 204 -19.40 -19.42 -18.01
C ALA A 204 -19.14 -19.92 -19.45
N GLY A 205 -18.09 -20.72 -19.67
CA GLY A 205 -17.72 -21.16 -21.02
C GLY A 205 -17.25 -22.62 -21.05
N LYS A 206 -18.18 -23.57 -21.19
CA LYS A 206 -17.96 -24.97 -21.63
C LYS A 206 -16.59 -25.60 -21.24
N GLY A 207 -16.17 -25.48 -19.98
CA GLY A 207 -14.92 -26.10 -19.50
C GLY A 207 -13.60 -25.48 -19.99
N LYS A 208 -13.62 -24.28 -20.60
CA LYS A 208 -12.38 -23.57 -20.94
C LYS A 208 -11.63 -23.17 -19.68
N ARG A 209 -10.35 -23.51 -19.63
CA ARG A 209 -9.42 -23.09 -18.58
C ARG A 209 -8.97 -21.67 -18.86
N GLU A 210 -9.06 -20.81 -17.88
CA GLU A 210 -8.65 -19.40 -17.93
C GLU A 210 -7.43 -19.21 -17.00
N LYS A 211 -6.37 -18.57 -17.51
CA LYS A 211 -5.24 -18.19 -16.68
C LYS A 211 -5.49 -16.80 -16.10
N VAL A 212 -5.30 -16.66 -14.79
CA VAL A 212 -5.47 -15.40 -14.04
C VAL A 212 -4.30 -15.20 -13.10
N CYS A 213 -4.11 -13.98 -12.62
CA CYS A 213 -3.17 -13.67 -11.55
C CYS A 213 -3.91 -13.45 -10.23
N ARG A 214 -3.33 -13.97 -9.15
CA ARG A 214 -3.84 -13.84 -7.78
C ARG A 214 -2.91 -12.95 -7.00
N CYS A 215 -3.37 -11.77 -6.61
CA CYS A 215 -2.51 -10.75 -6.02
C CYS A 215 -2.96 -10.36 -4.61
N CYS A 216 -2.00 -10.13 -3.73
CA CYS A 216 -2.18 -9.54 -2.41
C CYS A 216 -1.28 -8.30 -2.29
N CYS A 217 -1.74 -7.30 -1.53
CA CYS A 217 -0.94 -6.13 -1.24
C CYS A 217 0.10 -6.44 -0.18
N TYR A 218 1.27 -5.83 -0.29
CA TYR A 218 2.26 -5.83 0.77
C TYR A 218 1.63 -5.37 2.10
N PRO A 219 1.94 -6.00 3.25
CA PRO A 219 2.95 -7.06 3.48
C PRO A 219 2.43 -8.50 3.26
N PHE A 220 1.30 -8.68 2.59
CA PHE A 220 0.69 -10.00 2.38
C PHE A 220 1.07 -10.61 1.03
N ARG A 221 1.05 -11.94 0.98
CA ARG A 221 1.27 -12.72 -0.24
C ARG A 221 0.17 -13.77 -0.40
N PRO A 222 -0.17 -14.16 -1.65
CA PRO A 222 -1.15 -15.21 -1.87
C PRO A 222 -0.59 -16.57 -1.45
N ASN A 223 -1.37 -17.35 -0.72
CA ASN A 223 -1.11 -18.77 -0.52
C ASN A 223 -1.25 -19.51 -1.87
N PRO A 224 -0.28 -20.34 -2.29
CA PRO A 224 -0.29 -20.99 -3.60
C PRO A 224 -1.39 -22.06 -3.77
N VAL A 225 -1.98 -22.53 -2.66
CA VAL A 225 -3.02 -23.56 -2.65
C VAL A 225 -4.40 -22.94 -2.47
N THR A 226 -4.57 -22.10 -1.44
CA THR A 226 -5.88 -21.54 -1.08
C THR A 226 -6.16 -20.22 -1.81
N PHE A 227 -5.12 -19.51 -2.27
CA PHE A 227 -5.19 -18.16 -2.79
C PHE A 227 -5.83 -17.14 -1.84
N LYS A 228 -5.77 -17.41 -0.53
CA LYS A 228 -5.98 -16.41 0.52
C LYS A 228 -4.70 -15.63 0.75
N CYS A 229 -4.83 -14.38 1.17
CA CYS A 229 -3.69 -13.56 1.54
C CYS A 229 -3.19 -13.93 2.93
N GLU A 230 -1.89 -14.19 3.03
CA GLU A 230 -1.20 -14.53 4.26
C GLU A 230 -0.06 -13.54 4.47
N HIS A 231 0.24 -13.23 5.73
CA HIS A 231 1.34 -12.32 6.06
C HIS A 231 2.68 -12.91 5.57
N SER A 232 3.50 -12.07 4.93
CA SER A 232 4.76 -12.53 4.36
C SER A 232 5.80 -12.72 5.47
N PRO A 233 6.53 -13.85 5.51
CA PRO A 233 7.55 -14.08 6.52
C PRO A 233 8.60 -12.96 6.54
N GLY A 234 8.80 -12.35 7.71
CA GLY A 234 9.76 -11.27 7.92
C GLY A 234 9.31 -9.89 7.45
N ALA A 235 8.09 -9.75 6.92
CA ALA A 235 7.52 -8.46 6.57
C ALA A 235 7.03 -7.70 7.82
N PRO A 236 6.94 -6.36 7.78
CA PRO A 236 6.36 -5.57 8.86
C PRO A 236 4.90 -5.94 9.08
N THR A 237 4.41 -5.69 10.29
CA THR A 237 2.99 -5.90 10.61
C THR A 237 2.17 -4.85 9.89
N ALA A 238 1.12 -5.27 9.17
CA ALA A 238 0.20 -4.31 8.56
C ALA A 238 -0.61 -3.61 9.66
N PRO A 239 -0.84 -2.29 9.55
CA PRO A 239 -1.69 -1.58 10.50
C PRO A 239 -3.10 -2.18 10.58
N GLY A 240 -3.56 -2.48 11.79
CA GLY A 240 -4.89 -3.08 12.05
C GLY A 240 -5.03 -4.55 11.64
N MET A 241 -3.93 -5.27 11.43
CA MET A 241 -3.94 -6.71 11.13
C MET A 241 -4.56 -7.55 12.26
N ASP A 242 -4.51 -7.07 13.50
CA ASP A 242 -5.15 -7.66 14.68
C ASP A 242 -6.69 -7.65 14.63
N LEU A 243 -7.26 -6.88 13.70
CA LEU A 243 -8.71 -6.71 13.51
C LEU A 243 -9.28 -7.56 12.37
N LEU A 244 -8.44 -8.35 11.69
CA LEU A 244 -8.81 -9.21 10.56
C LEU A 244 -9.46 -10.52 11.00
#